data_AF-A0A183BBI2-F1
#
_entry.id   AF-A0A183BBI2-F1
#
_cell.length_a   1.000
_cell.length_b   1.000
_cell.length_c   1.000
_cell.angle_alpha   90.00
_cell.angle_beta   90.00
_cell.angle_gamma   90.00
#
_symmetry.space_group_name_H-M   'P 1'
#
loop_
_entity.id
_entity.type
_entity.pdbx_description
1 polymer ?
#
loop_
_entity_poly.entity_id
_entity_poly.type
_entity_poly.pdbx_seq_one_letter_code
_entity_poly.pdbx_strand_id
1 'polypeptide(L)'
;MHFMASSTNIQSAACILHVNPPVVAVGIYRSPSSSHQDEELSQALRGAAKSGYRLLNLGDFNAPTVNWTHQSCRGTGFDMALLNTVSGLTLPQHVVVPTRISPRSRSNEEQQ
;
A
#
# COMPACT_ATOMS: atom_id res chain seq x y z
N MET A 1 27.68 -3.91 17.15
CA MET A 1 26.71 -2.83 16.94
C MET A 1 25.33 -3.47 16.91
N HIS A 2 24.60 -3.40 18.02
CA HIS A 2 23.33 -4.10 18.20
C HIS A 2 22.22 -3.20 17.63
N PHE A 3 21.73 -3.50 16.43
CA PHE A 3 20.56 -2.81 15.89
C PHE A 3 19.33 -3.34 16.62
N MET A 4 18.88 -2.62 17.65
CA MET A 4 17.51 -2.76 18.11
C MET A 4 16.61 -2.11 17.05
N ALA A 5 15.99 -2.95 16.23
CA ALA A 5 14.91 -2.52 15.34
C ALA A 5 13.76 -2.03 16.21
N SER A 6 13.61 -0.71 16.31
CA SER A 6 12.36 -0.10 16.77
C SER A 6 11.24 -0.63 15.88
N SER A 7 10.36 -1.47 16.44
CA SER A 7 9.26 -2.10 15.73
C SER A 7 8.12 -1.10 15.52
N THR A 8 8.35 -0.07 14.71
CA THR A 8 7.24 0.63 14.08
C THR A 8 6.68 -0.28 13.00
N ASN A 9 5.49 -0.82 13.27
CA ASN A 9 4.80 -1.79 12.42
C ASN A 9 4.27 -1.14 11.13
N ILE A 10 4.06 0.18 11.12
CA ILE A 10 3.84 1.01 9.94
C ILE A 10 4.89 2.11 9.88
N GLN A 11 5.50 2.30 8.72
CA GLN A 11 6.46 3.36 8.43
C GLN A 11 5.93 4.19 7.26
N SER A 12 6.16 5.49 7.30
CA SER A 12 5.82 6.37 6.19
C SER A 12 6.85 7.47 6.02
N ALA A 13 6.97 7.94 4.77
CA ALA A 13 7.76 9.10 4.41
C ALA A 13 7.00 9.89 3.35
N ALA A 14 7.12 11.21 3.36
CA ALA A 14 6.45 12.08 2.40
C ALA A 14 7.43 13.05 1.77
N CYS A 15 7.21 13.37 0.49
CA CYS A 15 7.92 14.42 -0.22
C CYS A 15 6.99 15.16 -1.17
N ILE A 16 7.41 16.36 -1.58
CA ILE A 16 6.72 17.13 -2.60
C ILE A 16 7.39 16.87 -3.93
N LEU A 17 6.62 16.36 -4.89
CA LEU A 17 7.01 16.32 -6.28
C LEU A 17 6.69 17.67 -6.92
N HIS A 18 7.74 18.38 -7.32
CA HIS A 18 7.65 19.68 -7.99
C HIS A 18 7.24 19.53 -9.47
N VAL A 19 6.01 19.05 -9.66
CA VAL A 19 5.30 19.06 -10.95
C VAL A 19 4.26 20.20 -10.93
N ASN A 20 3.63 20.53 -12.06
CA ASN A 20 2.65 21.62 -12.13
C ASN A 20 1.22 21.09 -12.38
N PRO A 21 0.28 21.19 -11.42
CA PRO A 21 0.46 21.65 -10.03
C PRO A 21 1.14 20.58 -9.13
N PRO A 22 1.77 20.98 -8.01
CA PRO A 22 2.55 20.08 -7.15
C PRO A 22 1.76 18.89 -6.63
N VAL A 23 2.46 17.78 -6.36
CA VAL A 23 1.90 16.55 -5.81
C VAL A 23 2.65 16.18 -4.54
N VAL A 24 1.93 15.81 -3.47
CA VAL A 24 2.56 15.22 -2.29
C VAL A 24 2.58 13.71 -2.48
N ALA A 25 3.77 13.14 -2.58
CA ALA A 25 3.96 11.70 -2.63
C ALA A 25 4.18 11.16 -1.21
N VAL A 26 3.44 10.13 -0.83
CA VAL A 26 3.56 9.45 0.46
C VAL A 26 3.91 7.99 0.21
N GLY A 27 5.09 7.59 0.66
CA GLY A 27 5.53 6.20 0.70
C GLY A 27 5.10 5.57 2.03
N ILE A 28 4.47 4.40 1.97
CA ILE A 28 3.95 3.66 3.12
C ILE A 28 4.52 2.24 3.10
N TYR A 29 5.03 1.79 4.23
CA TYR A 29 5.38 0.40 4.46
C TYR A 29 4.60 -0.10 5.68
N ARG A 30 3.81 -1.14 5.50
CA ARG A 30 3.16 -1.86 6.59
C ARG A 30 3.84 -3.22 6.73
N SER A 31 4.34 -3.52 7.93
CA SER A 31 4.87 -4.85 8.25
C SER A 31 3.77 -5.92 8.13
N PRO A 32 4.08 -7.16 7.70
CA PRO A 32 3.12 -8.27 7.71
C PRO A 32 2.51 -8.53 9.10
N SER A 33 3.27 -8.28 10.17
CA SER A 33 2.89 -8.50 11.57
C SER A 33 2.05 -7.36 12.19
N SER A 34 1.73 -6.32 11.43
CA SER A 34 1.11 -5.09 11.93
C SER A 34 -0.42 -5.22 12.11
N SER A 35 -0.93 -5.84 13.17
CA SER A 35 -2.40 -5.90 13.36
C SER A 35 -3.02 -4.68 14.05
N HIS A 36 -2.26 -3.98 14.91
CA HIS A 36 -2.83 -2.96 15.81
C HIS A 36 -2.94 -1.57 15.18
N GLN A 37 -2.20 -1.29 14.09
CA GLN A 37 -2.12 0.03 13.45
C GLN A 37 -2.94 0.11 12.14
N ASP A 38 -3.67 -0.94 11.80
CA ASP A 38 -4.43 -1.05 10.56
C ASP A 38 -5.58 -0.02 10.46
N GLU A 39 -6.22 0.27 11.60
CA GLU A 39 -7.25 1.30 11.69
C GLU A 39 -6.67 2.71 11.55
N GLU A 40 -5.51 2.98 12.18
CA GLU A 40 -4.81 4.27 12.07
C GLU A 40 -4.42 4.55 10.62
N LEU A 41 -3.91 3.55 9.90
CA LEU A 41 -3.62 3.66 8.48
C LEU A 41 -4.87 3.94 7.65
N SER A 42 -5.97 3.24 7.92
CA SER A 42 -7.25 3.46 7.24
C SER A 42 -7.78 4.87 7.46
N GLN A 43 -7.67 5.40 8.69
CA GLN A 43 -8.04 6.77 9.02
C GLN A 43 -7.13 7.78 8.34
N ALA A 44 -5.82 7.54 8.31
CA ALA A 44 -4.86 8.39 7.60
C ALA A 44 -5.18 8.48 6.11
N LEU A 45 -5.51 7.36 5.45
CA LEU A 45 -5.94 7.34 4.04
C LEU A 45 -7.22 8.14 3.81
N ARG A 46 -8.20 8.04 4.72
CA ARG A 46 -9.46 8.83 4.65
C ARG A 46 -9.20 10.33 4.86
N GLY A 47 -8.33 10.69 5.80
CA GLY A 47 -7.92 12.08 6.03
C GLY A 47 -7.18 12.67 4.83
N ALA A 48 -6.24 11.90 4.28
CA ALA A 48 -5.50 12.22 3.07
C ALA A 48 -6.43 12.50 1.89
N ALA A 49 -7.40 11.62 1.62
CA ALA A 49 -8.38 11.81 0.55
C ALA A 49 -9.24 13.08 0.70
N LYS A 50 -9.43 13.57 1.94
CA LYS A 50 -10.20 14.79 2.25
C LYS A 50 -9.35 16.06 2.36
N SER A 51 -8.02 15.94 2.23
CA SER A 51 -7.10 17.04 2.52
C SER A 51 -7.09 18.17 1.48
N GLY A 52 -7.65 17.93 0.28
CA GLY A 52 -7.61 18.89 -0.84
C GLY A 52 -6.26 18.95 -1.58
N TYR A 53 -5.22 18.28 -1.08
CA TYR A 53 -3.95 18.13 -1.78
C TYR A 53 -4.05 17.12 -2.93
N ARG A 54 -3.24 17.31 -3.98
CA ARG A 54 -2.98 16.25 -4.96
C ARG A 54 -2.03 15.24 -4.33
N LEU A 55 -2.55 14.09 -3.94
CA LEU A 55 -1.78 13.05 -3.25
C LEU A 55 -1.49 11.86 -4.16
N LEU A 56 -0.27 11.32 -4.02
CA LEU A 56 0.14 10.04 -4.60
C LEU A 56 0.54 9.11 -3.45
N ASN A 57 -0.30 8.11 -3.16
CA ASN A 57 0.01 7.08 -2.16
C ASN A 57 0.73 5.92 -2.84
N LEU A 58 1.90 5.58 -2.33
CA LEU A 58 2.76 4.51 -2.81
C LEU A 58 3.13 3.63 -1.62
N GLY A 59 3.34 2.33 -1.83
CA GLY A 59 3.79 1.52 -0.71
C GLY A 59 3.66 0.02 -0.87
N ASP A 60 4.27 -0.69 0.09
CA ASP A 60 3.98 -2.09 0.36
C ASP A 60 3.11 -2.18 1.61
N PHE A 61 1.82 -2.42 1.37
CA PHE A 61 0.82 -2.57 2.42
C PHE A 61 0.84 -3.97 3.06
N ASN A 62 1.65 -4.90 2.56
CA ASN A 62 1.61 -6.30 2.95
C ASN A 62 0.20 -6.91 3.02
N ALA A 63 -0.61 -6.62 2.00
CA ALA A 63 -1.95 -7.17 1.81
C ALA A 63 -1.94 -8.25 0.70
N PRO A 64 -1.49 -9.49 1.00
CA PRO A 64 -1.19 -10.50 -0.02
C PRO A 64 -2.42 -11.04 -0.74
N THR A 65 -3.60 -10.91 -0.17
CA THR A 65 -4.85 -11.43 -0.75
C THR A 65 -5.57 -10.40 -1.62
N VAL A 66 -5.08 -9.15 -1.65
CA VAL A 66 -5.55 -8.10 -2.55
C VAL A 66 -4.91 -8.26 -3.93
N ASN A 67 -5.75 -8.44 -4.93
CA ASN A 67 -5.41 -8.32 -6.32
C ASN A 67 -5.56 -6.86 -6.74
N TRP A 68 -4.46 -6.13 -6.72
CA TRP A 68 -4.43 -4.69 -7.03
C TRP A 68 -4.72 -4.37 -8.49
N THR A 69 -4.46 -5.28 -9.44
CA THR A 69 -4.74 -5.05 -10.86
C THR A 69 -6.23 -5.16 -11.17
N HIS A 70 -6.93 -6.06 -10.50
CA HIS A 70 -8.37 -6.28 -10.67
C HIS A 70 -9.25 -5.74 -9.54
N GLN A 71 -8.65 -5.02 -8.58
CA GLN A 71 -9.32 -4.47 -7.40
C GLN A 71 -10.25 -5.48 -6.70
N SER A 72 -9.77 -6.70 -6.52
CA SER A 72 -10.50 -7.78 -5.84
C SER A 72 -9.70 -8.30 -4.66
N CYS A 73 -10.36 -8.86 -3.66
CA CYS A 73 -9.70 -9.46 -2.50
C CYS A 73 -10.31 -10.84 -2.23
N ARG A 74 -9.46 -11.84 -1.99
CA ARG A 74 -9.89 -13.19 -1.61
C ARG A 74 -9.83 -13.45 -0.09
N GLY A 75 -9.21 -12.54 0.65
CA GLY A 75 -9.02 -12.65 2.10
C GLY A 75 -10.06 -11.87 2.90
N THR A 76 -9.84 -11.85 4.21
CA THR A 76 -10.64 -11.10 5.20
C THR A 76 -9.70 -10.21 6.04
N GLY A 77 -10.26 -9.45 6.98
CA GLY A 77 -9.47 -8.58 7.86
C GLY A 77 -8.90 -7.37 7.12
N PHE A 78 -7.62 -7.09 7.35
CA PHE A 78 -6.96 -5.88 6.85
C PHE A 78 -7.05 -5.73 5.33
N ASP A 79 -6.74 -6.79 4.57
CA ASP A 79 -6.73 -6.77 3.10
C ASP A 79 -8.08 -6.32 2.52
N MET A 80 -9.17 -6.88 3.05
CA MET A 80 -10.53 -6.51 2.63
C MET A 80 -10.90 -5.09 3.08
N ALA A 81 -10.53 -4.70 4.31
CA ALA A 81 -10.79 -3.37 4.84
C ALA A 81 -10.04 -2.27 4.08
N LEU A 82 -8.78 -2.54 3.70
CA LEU A 82 -7.94 -1.66 2.89
C LEU A 82 -8.55 -1.49 1.50
N LEU A 83 -8.91 -2.60 0.82
CA LEU A 83 -9.56 -2.54 -0.49
C LEU A 83 -10.86 -1.74 -0.42
N ASN A 84 -11.72 -2.01 0.57
CA ASN A 84 -12.97 -1.27 0.77
C ASN A 84 -12.73 0.21 1.03
N THR A 85 -11.69 0.56 1.77
CA THR A 85 -11.33 1.96 2.05
C THR A 85 -10.89 2.65 0.77
N VAL A 86 -10.00 2.04 -0.02
CA VAL A 86 -9.51 2.59 -1.30
C VAL A 86 -10.67 2.77 -2.29
N SER A 87 -11.52 1.75 -2.45
CA SER A 87 -12.68 1.79 -3.35
C SER A 87 -13.73 2.80 -2.89
N GLY A 88 -14.05 2.84 -1.59
CA GLY A 88 -15.03 3.78 -1.04
C GLY A 88 -14.57 5.25 -1.08
N LEU A 89 -13.26 5.50 -1.13
CA LEU A 89 -12.67 6.81 -1.34
C LEU A 89 -12.50 7.15 -2.83
N THR A 90 -12.91 6.27 -3.74
CA THR A 90 -12.76 6.44 -5.20
C THR A 90 -11.32 6.76 -5.62
N LEU A 91 -10.33 6.23 -4.90
CA LEU A 91 -8.92 6.48 -5.20
C LEU A 91 -8.52 5.74 -6.49
N PRO A 92 -8.04 6.45 -7.53
CA PRO A 92 -7.57 5.80 -8.75
C PRO A 92 -6.38 4.88 -8.46
N GLN A 93 -6.48 3.62 -8.87
CA GLN A 93 -5.40 2.65 -8.74
C GLN A 93 -4.60 2.59 -10.04
N HIS A 94 -3.27 2.71 -9.92
CA HIS A 94 -2.35 2.72 -11.07
C HIS A 94 -1.52 1.44 -11.22
N VAL A 95 -1.78 0.43 -10.39
CA VAL A 95 -1.12 -0.88 -10.47
C VAL A 95 -1.67 -1.67 -11.66
N VAL A 96 -0.87 -1.81 -12.71
CA VAL A 96 -1.24 -2.51 -13.96
C VAL A 96 -0.60 -3.90 -14.13
N VAL A 97 0.37 -4.23 -13.28
CA VAL A 97 1.05 -5.53 -13.26
C VAL A 97 1.06 -6.11 -11.86
N PRO A 98 1.10 -7.46 -11.69
CA PRO A 98 1.23 -8.08 -10.39
C PRO A 98 2.48 -7.56 -9.65
N THR A 99 2.29 -7.06 -8.43
CA THR A 99 3.38 -6.54 -7.59
C THR A 99 4.00 -7.60 -6.68
N ARG A 100 3.36 -8.77 -6.58
CA ARG A 100 3.90 -9.93 -5.86
C ARG A 100 4.31 -11.01 -6.84
N ILE A 101 5.58 -11.40 -6.77
CA ILE A 101 6.12 -12.55 -7.50
C ILE A 101 5.97 -13.76 -6.59
N SER A 102 5.16 -14.74 -6.98
CA SER A 102 5.16 -16.04 -6.31
C SER A 102 6.45 -16.76 -6.66
N PRO A 103 7.08 -17.50 -5.72
CA PRO A 103 8.24 -18.34 -6.06
C PRO A 103 7.97 -19.31 -7.21
N ARG A 104 6.71 -19.72 -7.41
CA ARG A 104 6.27 -20.59 -8.52
C ARG A 104 6.36 -19.93 -9.90
N SER A 105 6.52 -18.62 -9.97
CA SER A 105 6.64 -17.89 -11.24
C SER A 105 8.08 -17.91 -11.79
N ARG A 106 9.09 -18.19 -10.95
CA ARG A 106 10.50 -18.26 -11.39
C ARG A 106 10.85 -19.52 -12.18
N SER A 107 10.10 -20.60 -12.00
CA SER A 107 10.43 -21.88 -12.64
C SER A 107 10.17 -21.93 -14.15
N ASN A 108 9.47 -20.94 -14.71
CA ASN A 108 9.12 -20.94 -16.14
C ASN A 108 10.04 -20.07 -17.00
N GLU A 109 10.90 -19.23 -16.40
CA GLU A 109 11.82 -18.36 -17.13
C GLU A 109 13.26 -18.92 -17.21
N GLU A 110 13.60 -19.92 -16.39
CA GLU A 110 14.92 -20.59 -16.42
C GLU A 110 14.98 -21.80 -17.39
N GLN A 111 14.00 -21.96 -18.29
CA GLN A 111 13.93 -23.06 -19.27
C GLN A 111 13.85 -22.61 -20.74
N GLN A 112 14.26 -21.37 -21.07
CA GLN A 112 14.43 -20.93 -22.46
C GLN A 112 15.86 -20.52 -22.77
#